data_AF-A0A0S7CPM6-F1
#
_entry.id   AF-A0A0S7CPM6-F1
#
_cell.length_a   1.000
_cell.length_b   1.000
_cell.length_c   1.000
_cell.angle_alpha   90.00
_cell.angle_beta   90.00
_cell.angle_gamma   90.00
#
_symmetry.space_group_name_H-M   'P 1'
#
loop_
_entity.id
_entity.type
_entity.pdbx_description
1 polymer ?
#
loop_
_entity_poly.entity_id
_entity_poly.type
_entity_poly.pdbx_seq_one_letter_code
_entity_poly.pdbx_strand_id
1 'polypeptide(L)' 'MPLPHEEVVTKLVRYRTVGDMSCTGAVVSDARTVADVVVEVAASTLTERGATRADDRISEAAMEDRKKDGYF' A
#
# COMPACT_ATOMS: atom_id res chain seq x y z
N MET A 1 -20.84 -5.70 2.42
CA MET A 1 -21.66 -4.53 2.01
C MET A 1 -21.34 -3.40 2.97
N PRO A 2 -21.24 -2.14 2.50
CA PRO A 2 -20.97 -0.99 3.37
C PRO A 2 -22.05 -0.84 4.44
N LEU A 3 -21.69 -0.31 5.61
CA LEU A 3 -22.64 0.02 6.67
C LEU A 3 -23.49 1.25 6.28
N PRO A 4 -24.65 1.49 6.92
CA PRO A 4 -25.56 2.59 6.56
C PRO A 4 -24.95 4.00 6.64
N HIS A 5 -23.84 4.17 7.37
CA HIS A 5 -23.13 5.45 7.52
C HIS A 5 -21.83 5.51 6.69
N GLU A 6 -21.51 4.46 5.94
CA GLU A 6 -20.32 4.41 5.10
C GLU A 6 -20.66 4.87 3.68
N GLU A 7 -19.85 5.82 3.19
CA GLU A 7 -19.97 6.33 1.83
C GLU A 7 -19.01 5.59 0.90
N VAL A 8 -19.56 5.01 -0.18
CA VAL A 8 -18.74 4.41 -1.24
C VAL A 8 -18.28 5.52 -2.17
N VAL A 9 -16.97 5.72 -2.25
CA VAL A 9 -16.36 6.75 -3.09
C VAL A 9 -15.43 6.14 -4.13
N THR A 10 -15.42 6.72 -5.34
CA THR A 10 -14.43 6.39 -6.37
C THR A 10 -13.22 7.31 -6.21
N LYS A 11 -12.01 6.73 -6.22
CA LYS A 11 -10.75 7.46 -6.11
C LYS A 11 -9.77 7.00 -7.19
N LEU A 12 -8.92 7.92 -7.64
CA LEU A 12 -7.74 7.59 -8.44
C LEU A 12 -6.64 7.09 -7.49
N VAL A 13 -6.17 5.88 -7.77
CA VAL A 13 -5.18 5.21 -6.92
C VAL A 13 -4.12 4.53 -7.78
N ARG A 14 -2.93 4.39 -7.22
CA ARG A 14 -1.82 3.64 -7.80
C ARG A 14 -1.33 2.58 -6.81
N TYR A 15 -0.96 1.44 -7.36
CA TYR A 15 -0.32 0.37 -6.61
C TYR A 15 1.19 0.49 -6.81
N ARG A 16 1.90 0.86 -5.75
CA ARG A 16 3.37 1.00 -5.77
C ARG A 16 4.09 -0.32 -5.48
N THR A 17 3.40 -1.23 -4.78
CA THR A 17 3.89 -2.57 -4.50
C THR A 17 2.78 -3.57 -4.77
N VAL A 18 3.14 -4.78 -5.20
CA VAL A 18 2.21 -5.90 -5.35
C VAL A 18 2.52 -6.94 -4.28
N GLY A 19 1.48 -7.41 -3.60
CA GLY A 19 1.53 -8.56 -2.70
C GLY A 19 0.32 -9.47 -2.95
N ASP A 20 -0.14 -10.13 -1.91
CA ASP A 20 -1.34 -10.95 -1.83
C ASP A 20 -2.61 -10.07 -1.82
N MET A 21 -3.76 -10.67 -2.16
CA MET A 21 -5.04 -9.98 -2.34
C MET A 21 -5.47 -9.17 -1.09
N SER A 22 -5.12 -9.64 0.11
CA SER A 22 -5.43 -8.98 1.38
C SER A 22 -4.46 -7.86 1.77
N CYS A 23 -3.26 -7.83 1.19
CA CYS A 23 -2.15 -6.99 1.67
C CYS A 23 -1.63 -6.00 0.62
N THR A 24 -2.21 -6.00 -0.58
CA THR A 24 -1.88 -5.04 -1.64
C THR A 24 -2.61 -3.71 -1.40
N GLY A 25 -1.92 -2.73 -0.80
CA GLY A 25 -2.47 -1.41 -0.52
C GLY A 25 -2.41 -0.45 -1.71
N ALA A 26 -3.56 0.11 -2.09
CA ALA A 26 -3.67 1.19 -3.06
C ALA A 26 -3.34 2.55 -2.41
N VAL A 27 -2.61 3.41 -3.11
CA VAL A 27 -2.27 4.76 -2.65
C VAL A 27 -2.99 5.77 -3.53
N VAL A 28 -3.66 6.75 -2.93
CA VAL A 28 -4.25 7.86 -3.68
C VAL A 28 -3.15 8.60 -4.43
N SER A 29 -3.33 8.77 -5.74
CA SER A 29 -2.36 9.43 -6.60
C SER A 29 -3.06 10.00 -7.83
N ASP A 30 -2.76 11.25 -8.13
CA ASP A 30 -3.22 11.96 -9.33
C ASP A 30 -2.20 11.89 -10.48
N ALA A 31 -1.09 11.17 -10.30
CA ALA A 31 -0.03 11.06 -11.31
C ALA A 31 -0.54 10.36 -12.57
N ARG A 32 -0.39 11.01 -13.73
CA ARG A 32 -0.84 10.49 -15.04
C ARG A 32 0.32 10.18 -15.98
N THR A 33 1.50 10.72 -15.71
CA THR A 33 2.71 10.53 -16.51
C THR A 33 3.86 10.04 -15.64
N VAL A 34 4.89 9.48 -16.28
CA VAL A 34 6.12 9.05 -15.60
C VAL A 34 6.80 10.22 -14.86
N ALA A 35 6.77 11.43 -15.43
CA ALA A 35 7.33 12.61 -14.77
C ALA A 35 6.57 12.93 -13.46
N ASP A 36 5.24 12.84 -13.47
CA ASP A 36 4.42 13.04 -12.27
C ASP A 36 4.76 12.00 -11.19
N VAL A 37 4.97 10.74 -11.60
CA VAL A 37 5.40 9.67 -10.69
C VAL A 37 6.73 10.01 -10.02
N VAL A 38 7.71 10.47 -10.79
CA VAL A 38 9.05 10.79 -10.27
C VAL A 38 8.98 11.92 -9.25
N VAL A 39 8.22 12.98 -9.55
CA VAL A 39 8.01 14.11 -8.63
C VAL A 39 7.30 13.67 -7.35
N GLU A 40 6.24 12.87 -7.49
CA GLU A 40 5.48 12.33 -6.36
C GLU A 40 6.35 11.44 -5.44
N VAL A 41 7.15 10.55 -6.03
CA VAL A 41 8.06 9.67 -5.28
C VAL A 41 9.17 10.47 -4.63
N ALA A 42 9.76 11.45 -5.31
CA ALA A 42 10.81 12.30 -4.76
C ALA A 42 10.33 13.18 -3.59
N ALA A 43 9.06 13.58 -3.59
CA ALA A 43 8.43 14.33 -2.51
C ALA A 43 7.97 13.45 -1.33
N SER A 44 7.87 12.12 -1.52
CA SER A 44 7.42 11.19 -0.50
C SER A 44 8.49 10.98 0.56
N THR A 45 8.18 11.30 1.81
CA THR A 45 9.05 11.02 2.98
C THR A 45 8.86 9.60 3.54
N LEU A 46 7.84 8.88 3.06
CA LEU A 46 7.55 7.51 3.44
C LEU A 46 8.14 6.55 2.40
N THR A 47 8.80 5.50 2.87
CA THR A 47 9.26 4.41 2.02
C THR A 47 8.05 3.71 1.40
N GLU A 48 8.17 3.25 0.16
CA GLU A 48 7.04 2.67 -0.57
C GLU A 48 6.43 1.48 0.18
N ARG A 49 7.26 0.67 0.86
CA ARG A 49 6.81 -0.46 1.69
C ARG A 49 6.03 -0.02 2.94
N GLY A 50 6.50 1.01 3.65
CA GLY A 50 5.82 1.52 4.85
C GLY A 50 4.50 2.23 4.57
N ALA A 51 4.24 2.60 3.32
CA ALA A 51 3.01 3.29 2.91
C ALA A 51 1.90 2.35 2.39
N THR A 52 2.24 1.15 1.89
CA THR A 52 1.28 0.26 1.20
C THR A 52 1.05 -1.08 1.88
N ARG A 53 1.92 -1.50 2.80
CA ARG A 53 1.75 -2.76 3.53
C ARG A 53 1.08 -2.48 4.87
N ALA A 54 -0.17 -2.93 4.99
CA ALA A 54 -0.91 -2.85 6.26
C ALA A 54 -0.19 -3.62 7.39
N ASP A 55 0.54 -4.70 7.04
CA ASP A 55 1.27 -5.55 7.97
C ASP A 55 2.52 -4.87 8.57
N ASP A 56 3.20 -4.01 7.80
CA ASP A 56 4.47 -3.39 8.22
C ASP A 56 4.26 -2.30 9.29
N ARG A 57 3.00 -1.89 9.54
CA ARG A 57 2.65 -0.99 10.65
C ARG A 57 2.70 -1.68 12.02
N ILE A 58 2.71 -3.01 12.07
CA ILE A 58 2.63 -3.79 13.32
C ILE A 58 4.01 -4.33 13.74
N SER A 59 4.91 -4.64 12.80
CA SER A 59 6.35 -4.86 13.06
C SER A 59 7.08 -5.13 11.76
N GLU A 60 8.25 -4.50 11.56
CA GLU A 60 9.18 -4.74 10.45
C GLU A 60 9.65 -6.22 10.37
N ALA A 61 9.48 -7.00 11.45
CA ALA A 61 9.82 -8.41 11.56
C ALA A 61 8.69 -9.38 11.17
N ALA A 62 7.48 -8.92 10.85
CA ALA A 62 6.32 -9.78 10.62
C ALA A 62 6.48 -10.75 9.43
N MET A 63 7.31 -10.39 8.44
CA MET A 63 7.66 -11.30 7.33
C MET A 63 8.69 -12.35 7.72
N GLU A 64 9.61 -12.05 8.63
CA GLU A 64 10.62 -13.00 9.10
C GLU A 64 10.02 -14.04 10.06
N ASP A 65 9.04 -13.65 10.87
CA ASP A 65 8.35 -14.62 11.74
C ASP A 65 7.42 -15.54 10.93
N ARG A 66 6.72 -15.03 9.90
CA ARG A 66 5.95 -15.90 8.98
C ARG A 66 6.83 -16.89 8.20
N LYS A 67 8.08 -16.54 7.88
CA LYS A 67 9.05 -17.50 7.31
C LYS A 67 9.38 -18.63 8.28
N LYS A 68 9.57 -18.32 9.57
CA LYS A 68 9.83 -19.34 10.60
C LYS A 68 8.63 -20.28 10.81
N ASP A 69 7.42 -19.74 10.68
CA ASP A 69 6.17 -20.49 10.81
C ASP A 69 5.79 -21.30 9.55
N GLY A 70 6.68 -21.38 8.56
CA GLY A 70 6.53 -22.26 7.39
C GLY A 70 5.72 -21.66 6.25
N TYR A 71 5.68 -20.33 6.12
CA TYR A 71 5.09 -19.65 4.96
C TYR A 71 5.96 -19.74 3.68
N PHE A 72 6.94 -20.65 3.67
CA PHE A 72 7.73 -21.13 2.54
C PHE A 72 7.99 -22.63 2.67
#